data_AF-A0A9W6H3A5-F1
#
_entry.id   AF-A0A9W6H3A5-F1
#
_cell.length_a   1.000
_cell.length_b   1.000
_cell.length_c   1.000
_cell.angle_alpha   90.00
_cell.angle_beta   90.00
_cell.angle_gamma   90.00
#
_symmetry.space_group_name_H-M   'P 1'
#
loop_
_entity.id
_entity.type
_entity.pdbx_description
1 polymer ?
#
loop_
_entity_poly.entity_id
_entity_poly.type
_entity_poly.pdbx_seq_one_letter_code
_entity_poly.pdbx_strand_id
1 'polypeptide(L)'
;MIQGFKEFISRGNVIDLAVAVIIGAAFAAIVTAVVDNLVNPLIGAFVPSGDLASWVIPIPGLFATANLGIGGIISAIINFLAVAAVVYFALVLPMNKLAERRKAKLGVTEDVPAPTQEELLAEIRDLLAKQSSR
;
A
#
# COMPACT_ATOMS: atom_id res chain seq x y z
N MET A 1 2.27 -24.34 27.20
CA MET A 1 2.78 -23.55 26.04
C MET A 1 1.74 -23.43 24.93
N ILE A 2 1.16 -24.53 24.42
CA ILE A 2 0.14 -24.50 23.36
C ILE A 2 -1.13 -23.71 23.75
N GLN A 3 -1.57 -23.80 25.01
CA GLN A 3 -2.73 -23.05 25.51
C GLN A 3 -2.47 -21.53 25.58
N GLY A 4 -1.31 -21.12 26.12
CA GLY A 4 -0.88 -19.72 26.14
C GLY A 4 -0.62 -19.13 24.75
N PHE A 5 -0.22 -19.96 23.78
CA PHE A 5 -0.11 -19.55 22.38
C PHE A 5 -1.48 -19.32 21.74
N LYS A 6 -2.47 -20.18 22.00
CA LYS A 6 -3.86 -19.98 21.57
C LYS A 6 -4.48 -18.73 22.18
N GLU A 7 -4.20 -18.44 23.45
CA GLU A 7 -4.60 -17.20 24.16
C GLU A 7 -3.89 -15.94 23.65
N PHE A 8 -2.68 -16.08 23.13
CA PHE A 8 -1.95 -14.97 22.50
C PHE A 8 -2.53 -14.64 21.12
N ILE A 9 -2.76 -15.65 20.28
CA ILE A 9 -3.31 -15.46 18.93
C ILE A 9 -4.78 -15.03 18.99
N SER A 10 -5.57 -15.53 19.94
CA SER A 10 -6.98 -15.14 20.07
C SER A 10 -7.19 -13.66 20.46
N ARG A 11 -6.13 -12.90 20.77
CA ARG A 11 -6.20 -11.44 20.79
C ARG A 11 -6.38 -10.95 19.35
N GLY A 12 -7.61 -10.56 18.99
CA GLY A 12 -8.01 -10.24 17.61
C GLY A 12 -7.05 -9.32 16.84
N ASN A 13 -6.43 -8.35 17.51
CA ASN A 13 -5.46 -7.44 16.90
C ASN A 13 -4.23 -8.15 16.29
N VAL A 14 -3.82 -9.31 16.83
CA VAL A 14 -2.67 -10.08 16.32
C VAL A 14 -3.03 -10.85 15.05
N ILE A 15 -4.25 -11.40 14.98
CA ILE A 15 -4.73 -12.13 13.81
C ILE A 15 -4.91 -11.18 12.63
N ASP A 16 -5.56 -10.03 12.85
CA ASP A 16 -5.81 -9.06 11.79
C ASP A 16 -4.49 -8.51 11.21
N LEU A 17 -3.52 -8.23 12.09
CA LEU A 17 -2.18 -7.82 11.67
C LEU A 17 -1.46 -8.92 10.90
N ALA A 18 -1.50 -10.16 11.38
CA ALA A 18 -0.87 -11.29 10.70
C ALA A 18 -1.46 -11.52 9.30
N VAL A 19 -2.78 -11.46 9.17
CA VAL A 19 -3.48 -11.58 7.89
C VAL A 19 -3.09 -10.42 6.96
N ALA A 20 -3.08 -9.18 7.45
CA ALA A 20 -2.68 -8.03 6.65
C ALA A 20 -1.25 -8.16 6.09
N VAL A 21 -0.29 -8.61 6.90
CA VAL A 21 1.10 -8.80 6.48
C VAL A 21 1.23 -9.91 5.42
N ILE A 22 0.57 -11.05 5.64
CA ILE A 22 0.62 -12.19 4.71
C ILE A 22 -0.01 -11.82 3.36
N ILE A 23 -1.18 -11.18 3.37
CA ILE A 23 -1.85 -10.75 2.14
C ILE A 23 -1.02 -9.69 1.43
N GLY A 24 -0.45 -8.72 2.17
CA GLY A 24 0.43 -7.70 1.61
C GLY A 24 1.65 -8.29 0.90
N ALA A 25 2.31 -9.26 1.53
CA ALA A 25 3.47 -9.95 0.95
C ALA A 25 3.10 -10.76 -0.30
N ALA A 26 2.00 -11.52 -0.24
CA ALA A 26 1.54 -12.31 -1.38
C ALA A 26 1.15 -11.42 -2.57
N PHE A 27 0.50 -10.29 -2.31
CA PHE A 27 0.10 -9.35 -3.36
C PHE A 27 1.32 -8.65 -3.97
N ALA A 28 2.29 -8.22 -3.15
CA ALA A 28 3.55 -7.66 -3.64
C ALA A 28 4.24 -8.61 -4.62
N ALA A 29 4.29 -9.91 -4.32
CA ALA A 29 4.86 -10.92 -5.21
C ALA A 29 4.13 -11.01 -6.57
N ILE A 30 2.80 -10.90 -6.59
CA ILE A 30 2.03 -10.86 -7.84
C ILE A 30 2.38 -9.62 -8.66
N VAL A 31 2.44 -8.45 -8.04
CA VAL A 31 2.77 -7.21 -8.74
C VAL A 31 4.20 -7.24 -9.27
N THR A 32 5.17 -7.71 -8.48
CA THR A 32 6.55 -7.93 -8.91
C THR A 32 6.60 -8.89 -10.11
N ALA A 33 5.87 -10.00 -10.08
CA ALA A 33 5.82 -10.92 -11.22
C ALA A 33 5.27 -10.26 -12.49
N VAL A 34 4.26 -9.41 -12.40
CA VAL A 34 3.75 -8.65 -13.55
C VAL A 34 4.79 -7.67 -14.06
N VAL A 35 5.47 -6.93 -13.17
CA VAL A 35 6.50 -5.97 -13.58
C VAL A 35 7.68 -6.69 -14.23
N ASP A 36 8.16 -7.77 -13.63
CA ASP A 36 9.32 -8.50 -14.13
C ASP A 36 9.06 -9.23 -15.45
N ASN A 37 7.84 -9.77 -15.66
CA ASN A 37 7.53 -10.55 -16.86
C ASN A 37 6.85 -9.74 -17.98
N LEU A 38 6.25 -8.60 -17.68
CA LEU A 38 5.56 -7.76 -18.68
C LEU A 38 6.26 -6.41 -18.87
N VAL A 39 6.58 -5.71 -17.78
CA VAL A 39 7.07 -4.33 -17.86
C VAL A 39 8.56 -4.28 -18.19
N ASN A 40 9.40 -5.09 -17.52
CA ASN A 40 10.84 -5.13 -17.75
C ASN A 40 11.19 -5.52 -19.21
N PRO A 41 10.56 -6.54 -19.84
CA PRO A 41 10.82 -6.87 -21.24
C PRO A 41 10.38 -5.77 -22.20
N LEU A 42 9.26 -5.08 -21.92
CA LEU A 42 8.81 -3.95 -22.72
C LEU A 42 9.80 -2.79 -22.66
N ILE A 43 10.30 -2.46 -21.47
CA ILE A 43 11.33 -1.42 -21.30
C ILE A 43 12.64 -1.85 -21.97
N GLY A 44 13.04 -3.11 -21.77
CA GLY A 44 14.25 -3.68 -22.38
C GLY A 44 14.21 -3.67 -23.91
N ALA A 45 13.02 -3.77 -24.52
CA ALA A 45 12.86 -3.63 -25.96
C ALA A 45 13.17 -2.22 -26.50
N PHE A 46 13.03 -1.17 -25.67
CA PHE A 46 13.37 0.20 -26.03
C PHE A 46 14.82 0.57 -25.69
N VAL A 47 15.55 -0.27 -24.96
CA VAL A 47 16.96 -0.04 -24.61
C VAL A 47 17.88 -0.95 -25.43
N PRO A 48 18.87 -0.40 -26.16
CA PRO A 48 19.68 -1.16 -27.11
C PRO A 48 20.43 -2.39 -26.56
N SER A 49 20.66 -2.45 -25.24
CA SER A 49 21.32 -3.57 -24.57
C SER A 49 20.37 -4.63 -24.01
N GLY A 50 19.05 -4.44 -24.10
CA GLY A 50 18.05 -5.35 -23.50
C GLY A 50 17.98 -5.31 -21.97
N ASP A 51 19.03 -4.80 -21.32
CA ASP A 51 19.12 -4.64 -19.87
C ASP A 51 19.65 -3.23 -19.54
N LEU A 52 18.84 -2.41 -18.88
CA LEU A 52 19.30 -1.12 -18.35
C LEU A 52 20.37 -1.35 -17.28
N ALA A 53 20.32 -2.46 -16.52
CA ALA A 53 21.26 -2.72 -15.45
C ALA A 53 22.71 -2.91 -15.93
N SER A 54 22.91 -3.19 -17.23
CA SER A 54 24.22 -3.30 -17.84
C SER A 54 24.90 -1.95 -18.07
N TRP A 55 24.21 -0.82 -17.87
CA TRP A 55 24.81 0.51 -17.92
C TRP A 55 25.63 0.76 -16.66
N VAL A 56 26.92 0.45 -16.80
CA VAL A 56 27.91 0.57 -15.74
C VAL A 56 28.97 1.56 -16.19
N ILE A 57 29.31 2.51 -15.31
CA ILE A 57 30.50 3.34 -15.48
C ILE A 57 31.65 2.68 -14.71
N PRO A 58 32.67 2.14 -15.39
CA PRO A 58 33.85 1.59 -14.71
C PRO A 58 34.69 2.74 -14.17
N ILE A 59 34.87 2.77 -12.86
CA ILE A 59 35.81 3.64 -12.15
C ILE A 59 37.09 2.83 -11.93
N PRO A 60 38.23 3.23 -12.52
CA PRO A 60 39.51 2.58 -12.26
C PRO A 60 39.91 2.83 -10.81
N GLY A 61 39.96 1.77 -10.01
CA GLY A 61 40.46 1.79 -8.63
C GLY A 61 41.87 1.21 -8.53
N LEU A 62 42.60 1.59 -7.47
CA LEU A 62 43.98 1.16 -7.21
C LEU A 62 44.16 -0.36 -7.02
N PHE A 63 43.10 -1.09 -6.65
CA PHE A 63 43.15 -2.54 -6.37
C PHE A 63 42.09 -3.36 -7.13
N ALA A 64 41.04 -2.72 -7.64
CA ALA A 64 40.00 -3.33 -8.47
C ALA A 64 39.20 -2.24 -9.20
N THR A 65 38.64 -2.57 -10.36
CA THR A 65 37.71 -1.69 -11.09
C THR A 65 36.37 -1.66 -10.35
N ALA A 66 35.94 -0.50 -9.89
CA ALA A 66 34.62 -0.33 -9.26
C ALA A 66 33.60 0.02 -10.34
N ASN A 67 32.47 -0.69 -10.35
CA ASN A 67 31.46 -0.56 -11.38
C ASN A 67 30.26 0.23 -10.82
N LEU A 68 30.08 1.49 -11.23
CA LEU A 68 28.88 2.26 -10.88
C LEU A 68 27.72 1.83 -11.79
N GLY A 69 26.85 0.97 -11.26
CA GLY A 69 25.63 0.50 -11.93
C GLY A 69 24.50 1.52 -11.94
N ILE A 70 24.69 2.66 -12.61
CA ILE A 70 23.64 3.69 -12.81
C ILE A 70 22.42 3.09 -13.48
N GLY A 71 22.65 2.16 -14.40
CA GLY A 71 21.64 1.36 -15.04
C GLY A 71 20.71 0.61 -14.09
N GLY A 72 21.29 -0.02 -13.06
CA GLY A 72 20.52 -0.75 -12.04
C GLY A 72 19.64 0.17 -11.20
N ILE A 73 20.12 1.39 -10.92
CA ILE A 73 19.35 2.40 -10.18
C ILE A 73 18.14 2.86 -11.01
N ILE A 74 18.35 3.17 -12.29
CA ILE A 74 17.27 3.60 -13.18
C ILE A 74 16.24 2.47 -13.34
N SER A 75 16.70 1.23 -13.53
CA SER A 75 15.83 0.05 -13.60
C SER A 75 15.00 -0.11 -12.32
N ALA A 76 15.61 0.04 -11.14
CA ALA A 76 14.90 -0.05 -9.86
C ALA A 76 13.84 1.06 -9.69
N ILE A 77 14.14 2.30 -10.12
CA ILE A 77 13.18 3.40 -10.09
C ILE A 77 11.99 3.10 -11.00
N ILE A 78 12.23 2.62 -12.23
CA ILE A 78 11.15 2.31 -13.16
C ILE A 78 10.30 1.15 -12.62
N ASN A 79 10.93 0.10 -12.08
CA ASN A 79 10.23 -1.02 -11.45
C ASN A 79 9.34 -0.52 -10.29
N PHE A 80 9.89 0.30 -9.40
CA PHE A 80 9.12 0.92 -8.30
C PHE A 80 7.91 1.72 -8.80
N LEU A 81 8.09 2.56 -9.82
CA LEU A 81 7.00 3.34 -10.40
C LEU A 81 5.95 2.45 -11.08
N ALA A 82 6.37 1.37 -11.74
CA ALA A 82 5.46 0.41 -12.35
C ALA A 82 4.63 -0.34 -11.31
N VAL A 83 5.26 -0.83 -10.23
CA VAL A 83 4.56 -1.45 -9.09
C VAL A 83 3.55 -0.47 -8.49
N ALA A 84 3.98 0.78 -8.23
CA ALA A 84 3.11 1.81 -7.68
C ALA A 84 1.91 2.12 -8.61
N ALA A 85 2.15 2.18 -9.93
CA ALA A 85 1.09 2.38 -10.92
C ALA A 85 0.10 1.22 -10.93
N VAL A 86 0.58 -0.03 -10.94
CA VAL A 86 -0.30 -1.23 -10.90
C VAL A 86 -1.14 -1.24 -9.63
N VAL A 87 -0.54 -0.99 -8.46
CA VAL A 87 -1.27 -0.92 -7.18
C VAL A 87 -2.30 0.21 -7.21
N TYR A 88 -1.93 1.39 -7.70
CA TYR A 88 -2.84 2.53 -7.77
C TYR A 88 -4.02 2.26 -8.71
N PHE A 89 -3.78 1.80 -9.93
CA PHE A 89 -4.83 1.55 -10.91
C PHE A 89 -5.71 0.33 -10.57
N ALA A 90 -5.13 -0.74 -10.01
CA ALA A 90 -5.87 -1.97 -9.72
C ALA A 90 -6.63 -1.95 -8.39
N LEU A 91 -6.13 -1.22 -7.38
CA LEU A 91 -6.74 -1.19 -6.04
C LEU A 91 -7.29 0.19 -5.67
N VAL A 92 -6.42 1.22 -5.69
CA VAL A 92 -6.78 2.54 -5.16
C VAL A 92 -7.86 3.21 -6.01
N LEU A 93 -7.70 3.22 -7.33
CA LEU A 93 -8.64 3.83 -8.26
C LEU A 93 -10.04 3.20 -8.23
N PRO A 94 -10.23 1.86 -8.27
CA PRO A 94 -11.55 1.27 -8.13
C PRO A 94 -12.12 1.43 -6.72
N MET A 95 -11.31 1.34 -5.66
CA MET A 95 -11.78 1.59 -4.29
C MET A 95 -12.28 3.03 -4.13
N ASN A 96 -11.52 4.01 -4.61
CA ASN A 96 -11.91 5.42 -4.59
C ASN A 96 -13.18 5.64 -5.40
N LYS A 97 -13.27 5.10 -6.63
CA LYS A 97 -14.47 5.21 -7.47
C LYS A 97 -15.70 4.53 -6.85
N LEU A 98 -15.52 3.42 -6.14
CA LEU A 98 -16.60 2.73 -5.43
C LEU A 98 -17.01 3.49 -4.15
N ALA A 99 -16.06 4.12 -3.47
CA ALA A 99 -16.31 5.00 -2.34
C ALA A 99 -17.09 6.26 -2.78
N GLU A 100 -16.66 6.91 -3.85
CA GLU A 100 -17.37 8.04 -4.48
C GLU A 100 -18.80 7.67 -4.89
N ARG A 101 -18.99 6.51 -5.52
CA ARG A 101 -20.32 6.01 -5.89
C ARG A 101 -21.20 5.72 -4.68
N ARG A 102 -20.62 5.26 -3.57
CA ARG A 102 -21.35 5.08 -2.30
C ARG A 102 -21.71 6.43 -1.68
N LYS A 103 -20.78 7.39 -1.63
CA LYS A 103 -21.03 8.77 -1.17
C LYS A 103 -22.12 9.46 -2.00
N ALA A 104 -22.08 9.32 -3.33
CA ALA A 104 -23.08 9.87 -4.24
C ALA A 104 -24.48 9.23 -4.09
N LYS A 105 -24.57 7.93 -3.78
CA LYS A 105 -25.85 7.25 -3.52
C LYS A 105 -26.47 7.60 -2.17
N LEU A 106 -25.66 8.01 -1.20
CA LEU A 106 -26.11 8.35 0.15
C LEU A 106 -26.47 9.84 0.30
N GLY A 107 -26.21 10.68 -0.70
CA GLY A 107 -26.52 12.12 -0.65
C GLY A 107 -25.76 12.89 0.43
N VAL A 108 -24.74 12.28 1.04
CA VAL A 108 -23.93 12.90 2.09
C VAL A 108 -22.81 13.67 1.41
N THR A 109 -23.08 14.95 1.16
CA THR A 109 -22.04 15.96 0.97
C THR A 109 -21.33 16.19 2.29
N GLU A 110 -20.01 16.26 2.19
CA GLU A 110 -19.01 16.42 3.25
C GLU A 110 -18.75 15.20 4.14
N ASP A 111 -17.46 14.93 4.34
CA ASP A 111 -16.92 14.12 5.43
C ASP A 111 -17.34 14.78 6.76
N VAL A 112 -18.60 14.65 7.15
CA VAL A 112 -18.93 14.72 8.56
C VAL A 112 -18.44 13.39 9.11
N PRO A 113 -17.32 13.34 9.87
CA PRO A 113 -16.93 12.12 10.54
C PRO A 113 -18.16 11.61 11.30
N ALA A 114 -18.42 10.31 11.22
CA ALA A 114 -19.45 9.71 12.06
C ALA A 114 -19.22 10.23 13.49
N PRO A 115 -20.24 10.79 14.15
CA PRO A 115 -20.04 11.50 15.41
C PRO A 115 -19.27 10.58 16.34
N THR A 116 -18.14 11.07 16.81
CA THR A 116 -17.25 10.32 17.69
C THR A 116 -18.04 9.88 18.91
N GLN A 117 -17.63 8.79 19.55
CA GLN A 117 -18.32 8.32 20.76
C GLN A 117 -18.39 9.44 21.82
N GLU A 118 -17.40 10.31 21.85
CA GLU A 118 -17.35 11.48 22.72
C GLU A 118 -18.41 12.53 22.38
N GLU A 119 -18.64 12.82 21.08
CA GLU A 119 -19.70 13.72 20.62
C GLU A 119 -21.09 13.16 20.92
N LEU A 120 -21.30 11.86 20.71
CA LEU A 120 -22.56 11.19 21.07
C LEU A 120 -22.82 11.21 22.57
N LEU A 121 -21.78 10.98 23.40
CA LEU A 121 -21.89 11.05 24.85
C LEU A 121 -22.15 12.48 25.34
N ALA A 122 -21.57 13.49 24.68
CA ALA A 122 -21.86 14.90 24.97
C ALA A 122 -23.32 15.25 24.64
N GLU A 123 -23.83 14.80 23.49
CA GLU A 123 -25.23 14.96 23.11
C GLU A 123 -26.18 14.27 24.10
N ILE A 124 -25.88 13.02 24.50
CA ILE A 124 -26.66 12.28 25.50
C ILE A 124 -26.65 13.01 26.85
N ARG A 125 -25.50 13.52 27.30
CA ARG A 125 -25.40 14.31 28.54
C ARG A 125 -26.29 15.55 28.48
N ASP A 126 -26.24 16.28 27.37
CA ASP A 126 -26.97 17.54 27.22
C ASP A 126 -28.49 17.29 27.12
N LEU A 127 -28.90 16.19 26.49
CA LEU A 127 -30.29 15.73 26.47
C LEU A 127 -30.77 15.31 27.87
N LEU A 128 -29.95 14.59 28.65
CA LEU A 128 -30.26 14.22 30.03
C LEU A 128 -30.36 15.44 30.96
N ALA A 129 -29.48 16.44 30.79
CA ALA A 129 -29.54 17.68 31.56
C ALA A 129 -30.82 18.49 31.28
N LYS A 130 -31.26 18.54 30.01
CA LYS A 130 -32.55 19.12 29.62
C LYS A 130 -33.75 18.36 30.17
N GLN A 131 -33.63 17.04 30.33
CA GLN A 131 -34.71 16.21 30.88
C GLN A 131 -34.81 16.31 32.41
N SER A 132 -33.68 16.47 33.11
CA SER A 132 -33.60 16.65 34.56
C SER A 132 -34.01 18.06 35.03
N SER A 133 -34.09 19.04 34.13
CA SER A 133 -34.50 20.42 34.44
C SER A 133 -35.99 20.69 34.21
N ARG A 134 -36.78 19.65 33.91
CA ARG A 134 -38.24 19.63 33.99
C ARG A 134 -38.69 18.86 35.23
#